data_AF-A0A2V9JZ14-F1
#
_entry.id   AF-A0A2V9JZ14-F1
#
_cell.length_a   1.000
_cell.length_b   1.000
_cell.length_c   1.000
_cell.angle_alpha   90.00
_cell.angle_beta   90.00
_cell.angle_gamma   90.00
#
_symmetry.space_group_name_H-M   'P 1'
#
loop_
_entity.id
_entity.type
_entity.pdbx_description
1 polymer ?
#
loop_
_entity_poly.entity_id
_entity_poly.type
_entity_poly.pdbx_seq_one_letter_code
_entity_poly.pdbx_strand_id
1 'polypeptide(L)'
;MANHNTGSMVHTMATVQFAASIRDYVACETIIGQGGWMDDVVSHDRPIVRHGFIDVPRKPGLGIELNLDVVKAHLAAGEVWWE
;
A
#
# COMPACT_ATOMS: atom_id res chain seq x y z
N MET A 1 14.25 -5.11 -12.83
CA MET A 1 13.54 -3.81 -12.70
C MET A 1 13.29 -3.45 -11.23
N ALA A 2 13.25 -2.16 -10.89
CA ALA A 2 12.89 -1.67 -9.55
C ALA A 2 11.97 -0.44 -9.64
N ASN A 3 11.08 -0.26 -8.67
CA ASN A 3 10.15 0.89 -8.62
C ASN A 3 10.64 1.96 -7.65
N HIS A 4 10.53 3.23 -8.08
CA HIS A 4 10.45 4.35 -7.15
C HIS A 4 9.06 4.37 -6.50
N ASN A 5 9.00 4.52 -5.19
CA ASN A 5 7.74 4.53 -4.45
C ASN A 5 7.90 5.22 -3.08
N THR A 6 7.22 6.37 -2.98
CA THR A 6 7.09 7.18 -1.77
C THR A 6 5.62 7.38 -1.40
N GLY A 7 4.74 6.51 -1.90
CA GLY A 7 3.30 6.55 -1.66
C GLY A 7 2.91 5.72 -0.42
N SER A 8 1.64 5.85 -0.03
CA SER A 8 1.04 5.07 1.06
C SER A 8 0.82 3.59 0.67
N MET A 9 0.24 2.82 1.59
CA MET A 9 -0.02 1.38 1.39
C MET A 9 -0.80 1.08 0.11
N VAL A 10 -1.71 1.95 -0.33
CA VAL A 10 -2.48 1.75 -1.58
C VAL A 10 -1.55 1.73 -2.82
N HIS A 11 -0.65 2.72 -2.93
CA HIS A 11 0.33 2.76 -4.03
C HIS A 11 1.23 1.53 -3.97
N THR A 12 1.72 1.20 -2.77
CA THR A 12 2.63 0.06 -2.59
C THR A 12 1.98 -1.26 -3.02
N MET A 13 0.71 -1.48 -2.73
CA MET A 13 0.01 -2.70 -3.17
C MET A 13 -0.25 -2.73 -4.68
N ALA A 14 -0.43 -1.58 -5.33
CA ALA A 14 -0.41 -1.51 -6.79
C ALA A 14 0.97 -1.87 -7.37
N THR A 15 2.05 -1.42 -6.73
CA THR A 15 3.41 -1.81 -7.10
C THR A 15 3.66 -3.30 -6.90
N VAL A 16 3.13 -3.92 -5.84
CA VAL A 16 3.21 -5.37 -5.61
C VAL A 16 2.55 -6.14 -6.75
N GLN A 17 1.37 -5.72 -7.20
CA GLN A 17 0.68 -6.36 -8.33
C GLN A 17 1.50 -6.24 -9.63
N PHE A 18 2.05 -5.05 -9.91
CA PHE A 18 2.94 -4.85 -11.05
C PHE A 18 4.18 -5.74 -10.95
N ALA A 19 4.90 -5.70 -9.84
CA ALA A 19 6.10 -6.50 -9.59
C ALA A 19 5.87 -8.00 -9.77
N ALA A 20 4.74 -8.51 -9.29
CA ALA A 20 4.36 -9.93 -9.40
C ALA A 20 4.18 -10.40 -10.86
N SER A 21 3.92 -9.47 -11.79
CA SER A 21 3.78 -9.76 -13.23
C SER A 21 5.10 -9.71 -14.01
N ILE A 22 6.23 -9.38 -13.36
CA ILE A 22 7.52 -9.13 -14.00
C ILE A 22 8.53 -10.21 -13.59
N ARG A 23 9.17 -10.82 -14.59
CA ARG A 23 10.07 -11.97 -14.40
C ARG A 23 11.43 -11.61 -13.77
N ASP A 24 11.93 -10.40 -14.03
CA ASP A 24 13.24 -9.91 -13.61
C ASP A 24 13.14 -8.77 -12.58
N TYR A 25 12.09 -8.80 -11.75
CA TYR A 25 11.90 -7.83 -10.69
C TYR A 25 12.96 -7.98 -9.58
N VAL A 26 13.47 -6.87 -9.06
CA VAL A 26 14.54 -6.85 -8.04
C VAL A 26 14.02 -6.38 -6.69
N ALA A 27 13.48 -5.16 -6.63
CA ALA A 27 13.04 -4.55 -5.38
C ALA A 27 12.09 -3.37 -5.63
N CYS A 28 11.32 -3.01 -4.60
CA CYS A 28 10.50 -1.81 -4.53
C CYS A 28 11.11 -0.86 -3.48
N GLU A 29 11.32 0.41 -3.84
CA GLU A 29 11.52 1.44 -2.81
C GLU A 29 10.29 1.51 -1.91
N THR A 30 10.45 1.87 -0.64
CA THR A 30 9.29 1.99 0.24
C THR A 30 9.53 2.95 1.39
N ILE A 31 8.45 3.65 1.77
CA ILE A 31 8.37 4.41 3.02
C ILE A 31 7.36 3.79 4.01
N ILE A 32 6.69 2.70 3.61
CA ILE A 32 5.71 1.99 4.44
C ILE A 32 6.38 0.89 5.27
N GLY A 33 5.64 0.31 6.22
CA GLY A 33 6.12 -0.75 7.11
C GLY A 33 6.90 -0.22 8.32
N GLN A 34 6.92 1.09 8.51
CA GLN A 34 7.45 1.77 9.70
C GLN A 34 6.35 2.11 10.72
N GLY A 35 5.08 1.82 10.40
CA GLY A 35 3.92 2.22 11.16
C GLY A 35 3.46 3.66 10.87
N GLY A 36 2.23 3.96 11.27
CA GLY A 36 1.61 5.27 11.09
C GLY A 36 0.55 5.31 9.99
N TRP A 37 -0.04 6.49 9.80
CA TRP A 37 -1.27 6.60 9.02
C TRP A 37 -1.15 6.16 7.55
N MET A 38 0.03 6.29 6.94
CA MET A 38 0.27 5.85 5.56
C MET A 38 0.25 4.33 5.40
N ASP A 39 0.59 3.59 6.46
CA ASP A 39 0.44 2.13 6.52
C ASP A 39 -1.04 1.79 6.74
N ASP A 40 -1.68 2.53 7.66
CA ASP A 40 -3.03 2.28 8.15
C ASP A 40 -4.14 2.74 7.17
N VAL A 41 -3.82 3.33 6.02
CA VAL A 41 -4.83 3.67 4.97
C VAL A 41 -5.55 2.43 4.43
N VAL A 42 -4.98 1.24 4.62
CA VAL A 42 -5.55 -0.06 4.28
C VAL A 42 -5.81 -0.84 5.57
N SER A 43 -6.97 -1.47 5.67
CA SER A 43 -7.31 -2.34 6.78
C SER A 43 -6.49 -3.63 6.75
N HIS A 44 -5.83 -3.97 7.87
CA HIS A 44 -5.09 -5.22 8.01
C HIS A 44 -5.03 -5.71 9.46
N ASP A 45 -5.15 -7.02 9.66
CA ASP A 45 -5.07 -7.64 11.01
C ASP A 45 -3.63 -7.83 11.49
N ARG A 46 -2.66 -7.76 10.56
CA ARG A 46 -1.24 -8.02 10.80
C ARG A 46 -0.40 -7.12 9.92
N PRO A 47 0.87 -6.83 10.30
CA PRO A 47 1.78 -6.08 9.45
C PRO A 47 1.87 -6.69 8.04
N ILE A 48 1.65 -5.83 7.04
CA ILE A 48 1.72 -6.19 5.62
C ILE A 48 3.19 -6.40 5.22
N VAL A 49 4.07 -5.49 5.64
CA VAL A 49 5.52 -5.63 5.46
C VAL A 49 6.07 -6.54 6.56
N ARG A 50 6.71 -7.64 6.19
CA ARG A 50 7.34 -8.59 7.13
C ARG A 50 8.73 -8.95 6.66
N HIS A 51 9.73 -8.67 7.51
CA HIS A 51 11.14 -8.93 7.21
C HIS A 51 11.64 -8.31 5.88
N GLY A 52 11.08 -7.16 5.49
CA GLY A 52 11.42 -6.49 4.23
C GLY A 52 10.70 -7.04 2.99
N PHE A 53 9.74 -7.95 3.15
CA PHE A 53 8.95 -8.53 2.06
C PHE A 53 7.46 -8.29 2.25
N ILE A 54 6.72 -8.30 1.13
CA ILE A 54 5.26 -8.24 1.10
C ILE A 54 4.77 -9.43 0.28
N ASP A 55 3.78 -10.16 0.80
CA ASP A 55 3.14 -11.25 0.06
C ASP A 55 2.20 -10.69 -1.01
N VAL A 56 2.25 -11.29 -2.20
CA VAL A 56 1.29 -10.96 -3.27
C VAL A 56 -0.12 -11.42 -2.84
N PRO A 57 -1.11 -10.51 -2.76
CA PRO A 57 -2.42 -10.88 -2.28
C PRO A 57 -3.18 -11.73 -3.31
N ARG A 58 -4.04 -12.63 -2.82
CA ARG A 58 -4.85 -13.54 -3.66
C ARG A 58 -6.29 -13.07 -3.87
N LYS A 59 -6.72 -12.04 -3.13
CA LYS A 59 -8.05 -11.42 -3.30
C LYS A 59 -8.08 -10.64 -4.64
N PRO A 60 -9.26 -10.47 -5.27
CA PRO A 60 -9.39 -9.68 -6.50
C PRO A 60 -8.89 -8.23 -6.38
N GLY A 61 -8.58 -7.62 -7.53
CA GLY A 61 -8.09 -6.24 -7.60
C GLY A 61 -6.71 -6.09 -6.95
N LEU A 62 -6.52 -5.01 -6.18
CA LEU A 62 -5.29 -4.79 -5.41
C LEU A 62 -5.21 -5.68 -4.15
N GLY A 63 -6.29 -6.40 -3.81
CA GLY A 63 -6.35 -7.31 -2.67
C GLY A 63 -6.39 -6.61 -1.31
N ILE A 64 -6.84 -5.35 -1.28
CA ILE A 64 -6.92 -4.49 -0.10
C ILE A 64 -8.34 -3.95 0.12
N GLU A 65 -8.60 -3.50 1.34
CA GLU A 65 -9.79 -2.74 1.72
C GLU A 65 -9.32 -1.45 2.39
N LEU A 66 -9.92 -0.30 2.05
CA LEU A 66 -9.53 0.98 2.65
C LEU A 66 -10.01 1.08 4.10
N ASN A 67 -9.16 1.60 4.97
CA ASN A 67 -9.57 2.04 6.29
C ASN A 67 -10.14 3.46 6.18
N LEU A 68 -11.47 3.56 6.03
CA LEU A 68 -12.13 4.83 5.77
C LEU A 68 -11.94 5.86 6.89
N ASP A 69 -11.75 5.43 8.13
CA ASP A 69 -11.52 6.34 9.25
C ASP A 69 -10.16 7.05 9.09
N VAL A 70 -9.11 6.29 8.75
CA VAL A 70 -7.76 6.85 8.53
C VAL A 70 -7.74 7.71 7.27
N VAL A 71 -8.35 7.24 6.19
CA VAL A 71 -8.39 7.97 4.91
C VAL A 71 -9.10 9.33 5.10
N LYS A 72 -10.25 9.35 5.77
CA LYS A 72 -11.00 10.59 6.01
C LYS A 72 -10.30 11.53 7.00
N ALA A 73 -9.57 10.98 7.98
CA ALA A 73 -8.79 11.78 8.92
C ALA A 73 -7.56 12.47 8.29
N HIS A 74 -7.07 11.97 7.16
CA HIS A 74 -5.85 12.46 6.49
C HIS A 74 -6.10 13.03 5.09
N LEU A 75 -7.29 13.58 4.85
CA LEU A 75 -7.57 14.34 3.62
C LEU A 75 -6.63 15.55 3.54
N ALA A 76 -6.20 15.87 2.32
CA ALA A 76 -5.40 17.07 2.10
C ALA A 76 -6.20 18.33 2.44
N ALA A 77 -5.52 19.42 2.79
CA ALA A 77 -6.19 20.66 3.16
C ALA A 77 -7.08 21.18 2.02
N GLY A 78 -8.36 21.37 2.32
CA GLY A 78 -9.38 21.82 1.35
C GLY A 78 -10.10 20.69 0.62
N GLU A 79 -9.69 19.44 0.77
CA GLU A 79 -10.37 18.28 0.20
C GLU A 79 -11.55 17.83 1.07
N VAL A 80 -12.58 17.29 0.41
CA VAL A 80 -13.75 16.68 1.06
C VAL A 80 -13.89 15.24 0.61
N TRP A 81 -14.42 14.40 1.49
CA TRP A 81 -14.78 13.04 1.11
C TRP A 81 -15.96 13.06 0.12
N TRP A 82 -15.89 12.26 -0.94
CA TRP A 82 -16.98 12.10 -1.90
C TRP A 82 -17.97 11.03 -1.43
N GLU A 83 -19.27 11.31 -1.52
CA GLU A 83 -20.34 10.34 -1.25
C GLU A 83 -20.59 9.41 -2.43
#